data_AF-A0A966AZL6-F1
#
_entry.id   AF-A0A966AZL6-F1
#
_cell.length_a   1.000
_cell.length_b   1.000
_cell.length_c   1.000
_cell.angle_alpha   90.00
_cell.angle_beta   90.00
_cell.angle_gamma   90.00
#
_symmetry.space_group_name_H-M   'P 1'
#
loop_
_entity.id
_entity.type
_entity.pdbx_description
1 polymer ?
#
loop_
_entity_poly.entity_id
_entity_poly.type
_entity_poly.pdbx_seq_one_letter_code
_entity_poly.pdbx_strand_id
1 'polypeptide(L)'
;MKGPSTLALFMAVVGSGLVGMLVYAGLFYSNARRTIPASSEMDSSLFQSREKAEQAANEWISLGGIYVLETLTMIRRTVPLTALEKKKLKTQNDQSMRRKIEAEYSVCLDKAETDLARELCSFGPREGMAVDEVKIPQKKTIQDRKVNRVEYQRRECTDDQELRSFECIELDVVRDAVVSRSDEDEAITIKTFQQFRY
;
A
#
# COMPACT_ATOMS: atom_id res chain seq x y z
N MET A 1 -8.30 38.79 -55.87
CA MET A 1 -8.50 37.47 -55.23
C MET A 1 -7.17 36.74 -55.19
N LYS A 2 -6.56 36.66 -54.01
CA LYS A 2 -5.39 35.83 -53.68
C LYS A 2 -5.54 35.48 -52.20
N GLY A 3 -5.90 34.22 -51.93
CA GLY A 3 -6.12 33.73 -50.56
C GLY A 3 -4.81 33.65 -49.79
N PRO A 4 -4.81 33.88 -48.46
CA PRO A 4 -3.64 33.65 -47.64
C PRO A 4 -3.37 32.16 -47.48
N SER A 5 -2.09 31.86 -47.70
CA SER A 5 -1.42 30.57 -47.75
C SER A 5 -1.45 29.81 -46.42
N THR A 6 -1.65 28.50 -46.51
CA THR A 6 -1.72 27.48 -45.44
C THR A 6 -0.41 27.24 -44.67
N LEU A 7 0.59 28.13 -44.82
CA LEU A 7 1.88 28.05 -44.12
C LEU A 7 1.90 28.71 -42.73
N ALA A 8 0.91 29.53 -42.39
CA ALA A 8 0.84 30.17 -41.07
C ALA A 8 0.32 29.25 -39.95
N LEU A 9 -0.29 28.10 -40.29
CA LEU A 9 -0.88 27.18 -39.31
C LEU A 9 0.10 26.13 -38.76
N PHE A 10 1.29 25.98 -39.36
CA PHE A 10 2.31 25.03 -38.89
C PHE A 10 3.43 25.67 -38.04
N MET A 11 3.52 26.99 -37.97
CA MET A 11 4.45 27.68 -37.07
C MET A 11 3.93 27.81 -35.62
N ALA A 12 2.67 27.45 -35.34
CA ALA A 12 2.10 27.48 -34.00
C ALA A 12 2.21 26.15 -33.22
N VAL A 13 2.64 25.06 -33.87
CA VAL A 13 2.67 23.71 -33.26
C VAL A 13 4.07 23.28 -32.82
N VAL A 14 5.12 24.01 -33.21
CA VAL A 14 6.50 23.73 -32.75
C VAL A 14 6.88 24.56 -31.51
N GLY A 15 6.14 25.64 -31.22
CA GLY A 15 6.38 26.52 -30.06
C GLY A 15 5.77 26.04 -28.74
N SER A 16 4.92 25.02 -28.75
CA SER A 16 4.18 24.54 -27.56
C SER A 16 4.66 23.18 -27.03
N GLY A 17 5.55 22.49 -27.76
CA GLY A 17 6.15 21.21 -27.32
C GLY A 17 7.30 21.36 -26.32
N LEU A 18 8.03 22.49 -26.34
CA LEU A 18 9.16 22.74 -25.45
C LEU A 18 8.78 23.34 -24.09
N VAL A 19 7.62 23.99 -24.01
CA VAL A 19 7.12 24.56 -22.74
C VAL A 19 6.55 23.46 -21.83
N GLY A 20 5.93 22.42 -22.41
CA GLY A 20 5.39 21.29 -21.64
C GLY A 20 6.46 20.42 -20.98
N MET A 21 7.67 20.32 -21.57
CA MET A 21 8.75 19.49 -21.01
C MET A 21 9.54 20.20 -19.90
N LEU A 22 9.58 21.55 -19.90
CA LEU A 22 10.18 22.34 -18.82
C LEU A 22 9.28 22.42 -17.57
N VAL A 23 7.96 22.33 -17.74
CA VAL A 23 7.02 22.27 -16.60
C VAL A 23 7.12 20.92 -15.88
N TYR A 24 7.41 19.83 -16.58
CA TYR A 24 7.60 18.53 -15.93
C TYR A 24 8.91 18.48 -15.12
N ALA A 25 10.02 19.02 -15.65
CA ALA A 25 11.26 19.16 -14.87
C ALA A 25 11.10 20.14 -13.68
N GLY A 26 10.31 21.20 -13.84
CA GLY A 26 9.99 22.15 -12.78
C GLY A 26 9.12 21.58 -11.66
N LEU A 27 8.27 20.58 -11.93
CA LEU A 27 7.47 19.89 -10.91
C LEU A 27 8.27 18.87 -10.11
N PHE A 28 9.30 18.25 -10.69
CA PHE A 28 10.24 17.42 -9.92
C PHE A 28 11.21 18.25 -9.06
N TYR A 29 11.63 19.44 -9.52
CA TYR A 29 12.46 20.35 -8.73
C TYR A 29 11.69 21.16 -7.67
N SER A 30 10.38 21.40 -7.84
CA SER A 30 9.59 22.17 -6.87
C SER A 30 9.09 21.34 -5.70
N ASN A 31 8.81 20.04 -5.89
CA ASN A 31 8.53 19.11 -4.78
C ASN A 31 9.79 18.64 -4.04
N ALA A 32 10.99 18.97 -4.53
CA ALA A 32 12.24 18.87 -3.79
C ALA A 32 12.48 20.05 -2.82
N ARG A 33 11.47 20.90 -2.57
CA ARG A 33 11.41 21.72 -1.34
C ARG A 33 11.08 20.84 -0.14
N ARG A 34 11.95 19.84 0.12
CA ARG A 34 12.26 19.48 1.51
C ARG A 34 12.76 20.76 2.15
N THR A 35 12.16 21.11 3.27
CA THR A 35 12.61 22.15 4.18
C THR A 35 14.07 21.89 4.57
N ILE A 36 15.01 22.40 3.77
CA ILE A 36 16.38 22.60 4.21
C ILE A 36 16.28 23.76 5.21
N PRO A 37 16.49 23.51 6.53
CA PRO A 37 16.46 24.60 7.48
C PRO A 37 17.54 25.62 7.12
N ALA A 38 17.20 26.90 7.30
CA ALA A 38 18.05 28.03 6.97
C ALA A 38 19.41 27.95 7.69
N SER A 39 20.47 27.72 6.91
CA SER A 39 21.80 28.35 6.94
C SER A 39 22.45 28.82 8.26
N SER A 40 22.12 28.30 9.43
CA SER A 40 22.82 28.61 10.69
C SER A 40 23.46 27.35 11.27
N GLU A 41 24.55 26.92 10.62
CA GLU A 41 25.64 26.01 11.09
C GLU A 41 26.22 25.27 9.87
N MET A 42 26.74 26.02 8.89
CA MET A 42 27.73 25.44 7.98
C MET A 42 29.05 25.36 8.74
N ASP A 43 29.19 24.37 9.60
CA ASP A 43 30.42 24.17 10.34
C ASP A 43 31.50 23.69 9.36
N SER A 44 32.46 24.57 9.12
CA SER A 44 33.42 24.52 8.02
C SER A 44 34.51 23.47 8.27
N SER A 45 34.21 22.19 8.09
CA SER A 45 35.23 21.14 8.08
C SER A 45 35.80 20.99 6.66
N LEU A 46 36.80 21.82 6.34
CA LEU A 46 37.60 21.69 5.13
C LEU A 46 38.80 20.78 5.42
N PHE A 47 38.85 19.63 4.74
CA PHE A 47 39.88 18.61 4.91
C PHE A 47 40.98 18.75 3.87
N GLN A 48 42.16 18.21 4.19
CA GLN A 48 43.33 18.29 3.31
C GLN A 48 43.31 17.33 2.12
N SER A 49 42.40 16.34 2.14
CA SER A 49 42.24 15.35 1.07
C SER A 49 40.82 14.78 1.09
N ARG A 50 40.39 14.24 -0.07
CA ARG A 50 39.12 13.52 -0.21
C ARG A 50 38.98 12.39 0.80
N GLU A 51 40.04 11.60 0.97
CA GLU A 51 40.07 10.45 1.90
C GLU A 51 39.80 10.88 3.34
N LYS A 52 40.34 12.03 3.78
CA LYS A 52 40.08 12.56 5.13
C LYS A 52 38.64 13.04 5.29
N ALA A 53 38.08 13.68 4.26
CA ALA A 53 36.68 14.09 4.27
C ALA A 53 35.73 12.89 4.26
N GLU A 54 36.04 11.86 3.47
CA GLU A 54 35.27 10.61 3.41
C GLU A 54 35.31 9.86 4.75
N GLN A 55 36.48 9.79 5.38
CA GLN A 55 36.63 9.17 6.70
C GLN A 55 35.80 9.91 7.75
N ALA A 56 35.83 11.24 7.76
CA ALA A 56 35.04 12.05 8.69
C ALA A 56 33.52 11.91 8.43
N ALA A 57 33.10 11.84 7.17
CA ALA A 57 31.72 11.59 6.78
C ALA A 57 31.24 10.21 7.25
N ASN A 58 32.06 9.17 7.06
CA ASN A 58 31.77 7.80 7.50
C ASN A 58 31.72 7.67 9.02
N GLU A 59 32.64 8.34 9.74
CA GLU A 59 32.61 8.42 11.19
C GLU A 59 31.32 9.11 11.67
N TRP A 60 30.95 10.22 11.04
CA TRP A 60 29.72 10.92 11.34
C TRP A 60 28.47 10.05 11.11
N ILE A 61 28.42 9.29 10.01
CA ILE A 61 27.35 8.31 9.75
C ILE A 61 27.27 7.28 10.88
N SER A 62 28.42 6.69 11.25
CA SER A 62 28.49 5.63 12.26
C SER A 62 27.98 6.09 13.64
N LEU A 63 28.26 7.35 14.00
CA LEU A 63 27.79 7.96 15.25
C LEU A 63 26.28 8.23 15.26
N GLY A 64 25.65 8.35 14.09
CA GLY A 64 24.21 8.60 13.95
C GLY A 64 23.33 7.42 14.35
N GLY A 65 23.87 6.20 14.30
CA GLY A 65 23.13 4.97 14.59
C GLY A 65 22.07 4.62 13.53
N ILE A 66 21.22 3.67 13.89
CA ILE A 66 20.23 3.06 12.98
C ILE A 66 18.80 3.35 13.42
N TYR A 67 17.85 3.10 12.52
CA TYR A 67 16.43 3.00 12.80
C TYR A 67 15.85 1.77 12.09
N VAL A 68 14.75 1.24 12.60
CA VAL A 68 14.08 0.07 12.04
C VAL A 68 12.83 0.52 11.30
N LEU A 69 12.75 0.19 10.02
CA LEU A 69 11.52 0.35 9.25
C LEU A 69 10.69 -0.94 9.37
N GLU A 70 9.49 -0.80 9.93
CA GLU A 70 8.48 -1.84 9.96
C GLU A 70 7.49 -1.65 8.81
N THR A 71 7.38 -2.67 7.96
CA THR A 71 6.39 -2.74 6.89
C THR A 71 5.41 -3.86 7.17
N LEU A 72 4.11 -3.52 7.16
CA LEU A 72 3.03 -4.47 7.36
C LEU A 72 2.53 -4.96 6.01
N THR A 73 2.70 -6.25 5.74
CA THR A 73 2.19 -6.87 4.52
C THR A 73 1.08 -7.85 4.85
N MET A 74 -0.03 -7.78 4.11
CA MET A 74 -1.15 -8.70 4.23
C MET A 74 -0.97 -9.85 3.25
N ILE A 75 -0.84 -11.08 3.76
CA ILE A 75 -0.71 -12.27 2.92
C ILE A 75 -2.00 -13.06 3.00
N ARG A 76 -2.61 -13.30 1.83
CA ARG A 76 -3.77 -14.18 1.71
C ARG A 76 -3.29 -15.57 1.37
N ARG A 77 -3.65 -16.57 2.19
CA ARG A 77 -3.44 -17.98 1.87
C ARG A 77 -4.74 -18.74 1.88
N THR A 78 -4.83 -19.72 0.99
CA THR A 78 -6.00 -20.59 0.87
C THR A 78 -5.67 -21.94 1.48
N VAL A 79 -6.39 -22.32 2.53
CA VAL A 79 -6.16 -23.56 3.30
C VAL A 79 -7.41 -24.44 3.27
N PRO A 80 -7.25 -25.77 3.27
CA PRO A 80 -8.38 -26.69 3.30
C PRO A 80 -9.16 -26.54 4.60
N LEU A 81 -10.49 -26.69 4.52
CA LEU A 81 -11.31 -26.78 5.73
C LEU A 81 -11.00 -28.06 6.50
N THR A 82 -10.96 -27.95 7.82
CA THR A 82 -10.87 -29.10 8.72
C THR A 82 -12.17 -29.91 8.69
N ALA A 83 -12.11 -31.19 9.10
CA ALA A 83 -13.30 -32.05 9.15
C ALA A 83 -14.40 -31.49 10.07
N LEU A 84 -14.01 -30.86 11.20
CA LEU A 84 -14.95 -30.23 12.13
C LEU A 84 -15.64 -29.01 11.49
N GLU A 85 -14.90 -28.16 10.77
CA GLU A 85 -15.46 -27.01 10.06
C GLU A 85 -16.44 -27.44 8.97
N LYS A 86 -16.07 -28.46 8.18
CA LYS A 86 -16.95 -29.05 7.16
C LYS A 86 -18.24 -29.58 7.78
N LYS A 87 -18.14 -30.30 8.90
CA LYS A 87 -19.30 -30.82 9.63
C LYS A 87 -20.20 -29.68 10.12
N LYS A 88 -19.61 -28.62 10.69
CA LYS A 88 -20.36 -27.45 11.15
C LYS A 88 -21.12 -26.76 10.02
N LEU A 89 -20.46 -26.54 8.87
CA LEU A 89 -21.11 -25.95 7.69
C LEU A 89 -22.24 -26.84 7.17
N LYS A 90 -22.03 -28.17 7.13
CA LYS A 90 -23.08 -29.12 6.76
C LYS A 90 -24.29 -29.02 7.69
N THR A 91 -24.07 -29.01 9.00
CA THR A 91 -25.16 -28.88 9.98
C THR A 91 -25.91 -27.56 9.85
N GLN A 92 -25.21 -26.44 9.62
CA GLN A 92 -25.86 -25.15 9.38
C GLN A 92 -26.70 -25.16 8.11
N ASN A 93 -26.22 -25.82 7.05
CA ASN A 93 -26.96 -25.97 5.82
C ASN A 93 -28.22 -26.83 6.00
N ASP A 94 -28.07 -27.99 6.67
CA ASP A 94 -29.19 -28.89 6.96
C ASP A 94 -30.26 -28.19 7.80
N GLN A 95 -29.87 -27.37 8.78
CA GLN A 95 -30.79 -26.55 9.56
C GLN A 95 -31.51 -25.48 8.71
N SER A 96 -30.78 -24.82 7.81
CA SER A 96 -31.37 -23.85 6.88
C SER A 96 -32.42 -24.50 5.98
N MET A 97 -32.10 -25.67 5.43
CA MET A 97 -33.03 -26.44 4.61
C MET A 97 -34.27 -26.87 5.39
N ARG A 98 -34.11 -27.35 6.63
CA ARG A 98 -35.24 -27.70 7.49
C ARG A 98 -36.15 -26.49 7.74
N ARG A 99 -35.60 -25.32 8.04
CA ARG A 99 -36.39 -24.10 8.23
C ARG A 99 -37.17 -23.69 6.99
N LYS A 100 -36.59 -23.87 5.80
CA LYS A 100 -37.30 -23.62 4.53
C LYS A 100 -38.49 -24.58 4.37
N ILE A 101 -38.28 -25.87 4.61
CA ILE A 101 -39.34 -26.89 4.56
C ILE A 101 -40.45 -26.57 5.58
N GLU A 102 -40.08 -26.22 6.81
CA GLU A 102 -41.04 -25.84 7.85
C GLU A 102 -41.84 -24.59 7.47
N ALA A 103 -41.19 -23.59 6.85
CA ALA A 103 -41.86 -22.41 6.35
C ALA A 103 -42.83 -22.73 5.21
N GLU A 104 -42.41 -23.51 4.20
CA GLU A 104 -43.27 -23.95 3.10
C GLU A 104 -44.48 -24.76 3.61
N TYR A 105 -44.24 -25.66 4.56
CA TYR A 105 -45.28 -26.43 5.21
C TYR A 105 -46.29 -25.54 5.96
N SER A 106 -45.81 -24.55 6.72
CA SER A 106 -46.68 -23.59 7.42
C SER A 106 -47.55 -22.78 6.44
N VAL A 107 -46.96 -22.31 5.33
CA VAL A 107 -47.70 -21.58 4.28
C VAL A 107 -48.77 -22.46 3.63
N CYS A 108 -48.51 -23.76 3.45
CA CYS A 108 -49.51 -24.69 2.95
C CYS A 108 -50.67 -24.86 3.93
N LEU A 109 -50.35 -25.05 5.23
CA LEU A 109 -51.37 -25.20 6.27
C LEU A 109 -52.28 -23.97 6.38
N ASP A 110 -51.73 -22.77 6.26
CA ASP A 110 -52.49 -21.51 6.29
C ASP A 110 -53.49 -21.40 5.12
N LYS A 111 -53.22 -22.07 4.00
CA LYS A 111 -54.08 -22.10 2.79
C LYS A 111 -55.02 -23.30 2.74
N ALA A 112 -54.87 -24.26 3.64
CA ALA A 112 -55.63 -25.50 3.60
C ALA A 112 -57.03 -25.33 4.22
N GLU A 113 -58.05 -25.33 3.36
CA GLU A 113 -59.45 -25.12 3.75
C GLU A 113 -60.16 -26.39 4.28
N THR A 114 -59.58 -27.58 4.07
CA THR A 114 -60.17 -28.86 4.46
C THR A 114 -59.17 -29.75 5.18
N ASP A 115 -59.65 -30.71 5.98
CA ASP A 115 -58.80 -31.69 6.65
C ASP A 115 -57.99 -32.53 5.65
N LEU A 116 -58.61 -32.89 4.52
CA LEU A 116 -57.92 -33.55 3.42
C LEU A 116 -56.80 -32.67 2.83
N ALA A 117 -57.03 -31.37 2.63
CA ALA A 117 -55.99 -30.45 2.14
C ALA A 117 -54.83 -30.29 3.13
N ARG A 118 -55.11 -30.30 4.44
CA ARG A 118 -54.08 -30.26 5.49
C ARG A 118 -53.20 -31.51 5.48
N GLU A 119 -53.80 -32.69 5.31
CA GLU A 119 -53.04 -33.94 5.17
C GLU A 119 -52.14 -33.91 3.93
N LEU A 120 -52.66 -33.39 2.81
CA LEU A 120 -51.91 -33.25 1.57
C LEU A 120 -50.73 -32.26 1.66
N CYS A 121 -50.72 -31.32 2.61
CA CYS A 121 -49.56 -30.43 2.84
C CYS A 121 -48.27 -31.17 3.22
N SER A 122 -48.36 -32.37 3.80
CA SER A 122 -47.18 -33.22 4.07
C SER A 122 -46.64 -33.94 2.83
N PHE A 123 -47.46 -34.05 1.78
CA PHE A 123 -47.17 -34.75 0.52
C PHE A 123 -46.95 -33.80 -0.66
N GLY A 124 -47.23 -32.51 -0.49
CA GLY A 124 -47.16 -31.50 -1.53
C GLY A 124 -45.78 -31.40 -2.19
N PRO A 125 -45.73 -31.06 -3.49
CA PRO A 125 -44.47 -30.96 -4.20
C PRO A 125 -43.65 -29.82 -3.60
N ARG A 126 -42.40 -30.12 -3.24
CA ARG A 126 -41.40 -29.11 -2.87
C ARG A 126 -40.91 -28.40 -4.13
N GLU A 127 -41.83 -27.84 -4.92
CA GLU A 127 -41.51 -27.09 -6.13
C GLU A 127 -40.65 -25.88 -5.74
N GLY A 128 -39.36 -25.94 -6.10
CA GLY A 128 -38.36 -24.94 -5.73
C GLY A 128 -37.22 -25.49 -4.89
N MET A 129 -37.37 -26.67 -4.28
CA MET A 129 -36.23 -27.41 -3.74
C MET A 129 -35.63 -28.32 -4.79
N ALA A 130 -35.17 -27.74 -5.91
CA ALA A 130 -33.93 -28.27 -6.44
C ALA A 130 -32.97 -28.19 -5.24
N VAL A 131 -32.63 -29.34 -4.66
CA VAL A 131 -31.51 -29.44 -3.75
C VAL A 131 -30.31 -29.15 -4.64
N ASP A 132 -30.10 -27.88 -4.97
CA ASP A 132 -28.79 -27.40 -5.35
C ASP A 132 -27.95 -27.84 -4.17
N GLU A 133 -27.20 -28.92 -4.37
CA GLU A 133 -26.27 -29.42 -3.38
C GLU A 133 -25.43 -28.22 -2.97
N VAL A 134 -25.74 -27.66 -1.80
CA VAL A 134 -25.10 -26.44 -1.35
C VAL A 134 -23.63 -26.78 -1.24
N LYS A 135 -22.86 -26.30 -2.22
CA LYS A 135 -21.46 -26.68 -2.39
C LYS A 135 -20.71 -26.15 -1.19
N ILE A 136 -20.49 -27.02 -0.21
CA ILE A 136 -19.70 -26.67 0.97
C ILE A 136 -18.30 -26.32 0.45
N PRO A 137 -17.82 -25.08 0.68
CA PRO A 137 -16.52 -24.67 0.19
C PRO A 137 -15.45 -25.61 0.75
N GLN A 138 -14.55 -26.11 -0.10
CA GLN A 138 -13.52 -27.04 0.36
C GLN A 138 -12.35 -26.35 1.04
N LYS A 139 -12.19 -25.05 0.77
CA LYS A 139 -11.07 -24.23 1.24
C LYS A 139 -11.60 -22.93 1.83
N LYS A 140 -10.88 -22.42 2.83
CA LYS A 140 -11.06 -21.06 3.37
C LYS A 140 -9.85 -20.21 3.03
N THR A 141 -10.08 -18.92 2.83
CA THR A 141 -8.98 -17.95 2.74
C THR A 141 -8.71 -17.40 4.13
N ILE A 142 -7.47 -17.48 4.57
CA ILE A 142 -6.97 -16.83 5.78
C ILE A 142 -6.12 -15.64 5.33
N GLN A 143 -6.34 -14.50 5.98
CA GLN A 143 -5.50 -13.33 5.83
C GLN A 143 -4.57 -13.25 7.04
N ASP A 144 -3.28 -13.45 6.80
CA ASP A 144 -2.25 -13.32 7.83
C ASP A 144 -1.56 -11.96 7.69
N ARG A 145 -1.19 -11.38 8.83
CA ARG A 145 -0.34 -10.17 8.89
C ARG A 145 1.11 -10.60 9.02
N LYS A 146 1.95 -10.18 8.09
CA LYS A 146 3.40 -10.37 8.16
C LYS A 146 4.08 -9.02 8.36
N VAL A 147 4.83 -8.92 9.45
CA VAL A 147 5.67 -7.76 9.76
C VAL A 147 7.06 -8.03 9.19
N ASN A 148 7.54 -7.16 8.30
CA ASN A 148 8.94 -7.16 7.88
C ASN A 148 9.66 -5.99 8.54
N ARG A 149 10.87 -6.24 9.04
CA ARG A 149 11.74 -5.27 9.70
C ARG A 149 13.02 -5.13 8.89
N VAL A 150 13.39 -3.90 8.55
CA VAL A 150 14.64 -3.60 7.85
C VAL A 150 15.34 -2.47 8.58
N GLU A 151 16.63 -2.63 8.83
CA GLU A 151 17.46 -1.62 9.49
C GLU A 151 18.04 -0.65 8.46
N TYR A 152 17.98 0.63 8.78
CA TYR A 152 18.51 1.72 7.96
C TYR A 152 19.38 2.63 8.80
N GLN A 153 20.39 3.26 8.18
CA GLN A 153 21.19 4.28 8.85
C GLN A 153 20.39 5.57 8.98
N ARG A 154 20.50 6.25 10.13
CA ARG A 154 19.84 7.54 10.36
C ARG A 154 20.51 8.69 9.61
N ARG A 155 21.76 8.49 9.22
CA ARG A 155 22.60 9.46 8.53
C ARG A 155 23.07 8.87 7.21
N GLU A 156 23.05 9.69 6.18
CA GLU A 156 23.46 9.30 4.82
C GLU A 156 24.31 10.42 4.23
N CYS A 157 25.31 10.07 3.43
CA CYS A 157 26.17 11.01 2.74
C CYS A 157 26.23 10.69 1.25
N THR A 158 26.23 11.73 0.42
CA THR A 158 26.42 11.65 -1.03
C THR A 158 27.67 12.43 -1.42
N ASP A 159 28.48 11.88 -2.33
CA ASP A 159 29.66 12.54 -2.86
C ASP A 159 29.28 13.51 -3.98
N ASP A 160 29.52 14.80 -3.78
CA ASP A 160 29.43 15.84 -4.80
C ASP A 160 30.83 16.19 -5.31
N GLN A 161 31.13 15.69 -6.51
CA GLN A 161 32.42 15.88 -7.16
C GLN A 161 32.61 17.30 -7.70
N GLU A 162 31.54 18.02 -8.03
CA GLU A 162 31.62 19.39 -8.54
C GLU A 162 32.00 20.35 -7.41
N LEU A 163 31.41 20.14 -6.23
CA LEU A 163 31.66 20.93 -5.02
C LEU A 163 32.83 20.41 -4.19
N ARG A 164 33.44 19.28 -4.58
CA ARG A 164 34.49 18.58 -3.82
C ARG A 164 34.08 18.40 -2.36
N SER A 165 32.91 17.82 -2.16
CA SER A 165 32.34 17.70 -0.83
C SER A 165 31.44 16.49 -0.68
N PHE A 166 31.40 15.92 0.52
CA PHE A 166 30.36 14.98 0.90
C PHE A 166 29.20 15.74 1.55
N GLU A 167 28.03 15.66 0.93
CA GLU A 167 26.78 16.23 1.43
C GLU A 167 26.06 15.18 2.27
N CYS A 168 25.89 15.47 3.54
CA CYS A 168 25.40 14.54 4.54
C CYS A 168 24.12 15.05 5.20
N ILE A 169 23.18 14.15 5.45
CA ILE A 169 21.90 14.46 6.09
C ILE A 169 21.67 13.55 7.29
N GLU A 170 21.05 14.08 8.34
CA GLU A 170 20.48 13.29 9.44
C GLU A 170 18.96 13.33 9.32
N LEU A 171 18.33 12.17 9.34
CA LEU A 171 16.88 12.04 9.35
C LEU A 171 16.31 12.34 10.74
N ASP A 172 15.15 12.99 10.81
CA ASP A 172 14.44 13.32 12.06
C ASP A 172 13.70 12.10 12.61
N VAL A 173 14.48 11.08 12.96
CA VAL A 173 14.03 9.82 13.56
C VAL A 173 14.87 9.60 14.80
N VAL A 174 14.27 9.10 15.88
CA VAL A 174 15.02 8.77 17.10
C VAL A 174 15.92 7.56 16.85
N ARG A 175 17.07 7.50 17.53
CA ARG A 175 17.97 6.33 17.47
C ARG A 175 17.24 5.06 17.92
N ASP A 176 17.42 3.99 17.16
CA ASP A 176 16.80 2.68 17.39
C ASP A 176 15.26 2.71 17.38
N ALA A 177 14.67 3.78 16.82
CA ALA A 177 13.23 3.89 16.69
C ALA A 177 12.69 2.89 15.68
N VAL A 178 11.48 2.41 15.94
CA VAL A 178 10.71 1.59 15.02
C VAL A 178 9.70 2.48 14.32
N VAL A 179 9.90 2.69 13.02
CA VAL A 179 9.01 3.49 12.17
C VAL A 179 8.11 2.53 11.41
N SER A 180 6.81 2.54 11.70
CA SER A 180 5.83 1.79 10.92
C SER A 180 5.40 2.60 9.70
N ARG A 181 5.63 2.08 8.49
CA ARG A 181 5.03 2.63 7.27
C ARG A 181 3.79 1.86 6.88
N SER A 182 2.65 2.55 6.84
CA SER A 182 1.51 2.18 6.00
C SER A 182 1.80 2.61 4.55
N ASP A 183 1.04 2.09 3.58
CA ASP A 183 1.20 2.34 2.14
C ASP A 183 1.10 3.84 1.70
N GLU A 184 0.95 4.78 2.64
CA GLU A 184 0.97 6.22 2.42
C GLU A 184 2.36 6.77 2.75
N ASP A 185 3.14 7.00 1.69
CA ASP A 185 4.55 7.38 1.69
C ASP A 185 4.79 8.81 2.19
N GLU A 186 4.72 9.05 3.51
CA GLU A 186 5.36 10.23 4.07
C GLU A 186 6.88 9.99 4.16
N ALA A 187 7.62 10.81 3.40
CA ALA A 187 9.07 10.83 3.46
C ALA A 187 9.50 11.35 4.84
N ILE A 188 10.40 10.62 5.49
CA ILE A 188 11.01 11.07 6.74
C ILE A 188 11.69 12.43 6.49
N THR A 189 11.44 13.38 7.38
CA THR A 189 11.98 14.74 7.31
C THR A 189 13.47 14.75 7.64
N ILE A 190 14.18 15.74 7.08
CA ILE A 190 15.60 15.95 7.37
C ILE A 190 15.70 16.83 8.61
N LYS A 191 16.46 16.38 9.60
CA LYS A 191 16.74 17.12 10.84
C LYS A 191 17.90 18.07 10.68
N THR A 192 19.02 17.57 10.14
CA THR A 192 20.25 18.35 9.96
C THR A 192 20.91 18.04 8.62
N PHE A 193 21.66 19.02 8.13
CA PHE A 193 22.50 18.92 6.93
C PHE A 193 23.92 19.31 7.30
N GLN A 194 24.91 18.55 6.84
CA GLN A 194 26.32 18.79 7.09
C GLN A 194 27.13 18.55 5.82
N GLN A 195 28.21 19.32 5.62
CA GLN A 195 29.04 19.24 4.42
C GLN A 195 30.52 19.06 4.79
N PHE A 196 31.15 18.01 4.26
CA PHE A 196 32.56 17.71 4.48
C PHE A 196 33.35 18.02 3.20
N ARG A 197 34.07 19.14 3.16
CA ARG A 197 34.74 19.65 1.94
C ARG A 197 36.22 19.25 1.87
N TYR A 198 36.80 19.17 0.67
CA TYR A 198 38.24 18.85 0.48
C TYR A 198 38.87 19.50 -0.76
#